data_AF-A0A2H6KB55-F1
#
_entry.id   AF-A0A2H6KB55-F1
#
_cell.length_a   1.000
_cell.length_b   1.000
_cell.length_c   1.000
_cell.angle_alpha   90.00
_cell.angle_beta   90.00
_cell.angle_gamma   90.00
#
_symmetry.space_group_name_H-M   'P 1'
#
loop_
_entity.id
_entity.type
_entity.pdbx_description
1 polymer ?
#
loop_
_entity_poly.entity_id
_entity_poly.type
_entity_poly.pdbx_seq_one_letter_code
_entity_poly.pdbx_strand_id
1 'polypeptide(L)'
;MVAGEEREARSASRSRISTRLSNSANSVRVGESAFSSQDYSASHSFDAEETVREILFRRRNTGEQEEGLSSFRRDRSQKAMFNSRRLGIIMLILGLINGGLFALLQVRRKAYAECTVDVPDRLQRGDDKWVHTITTQNCSGDIKRFQKANKIYVYYSIYNYPFHGAAAFKLHSKKQLEGKESTKKDVHPCYPYHMVSIGGKEKIIYPCGPHMWHLYSDNFKFSTENPKDSTIYLRLDDSFETLSYCQEYAHMQNPEAKVVNQTL
;
A
#
# COMPACT_ATOMS: atom_id res chain seq x y z
N MET A 1 26.66 -19.15 47.10
CA MET A 1 25.30 -19.46 47.59
C MET A 1 24.31 -18.70 46.73
N VAL A 2 23.50 -19.44 45.94
CA VAL A 2 22.05 -19.29 45.66
C VAL A 2 21.44 -17.89 45.86
N ALA A 3 20.61 -17.27 45.02
CA ALA A 3 19.78 -17.55 43.83
C ALA A 3 19.43 -16.15 43.22
N GLY A 4 18.82 -15.93 42.07
CA GLY A 4 18.09 -16.74 41.08
C GLY A 4 17.40 -15.81 40.07
N GLU A 5 16.91 -16.40 38.97
CA GLU A 5 15.81 -15.97 38.06
C GLU A 5 15.88 -14.59 37.37
N GLU A 6 15.43 -14.34 36.15
CA GLU A 6 14.98 -15.07 34.96
C GLU A 6 14.66 -13.96 33.95
N ARG A 7 15.01 -14.12 32.65
CA ARG A 7 14.08 -14.01 31.52
C ARG A 7 14.77 -14.04 30.15
N GLU A 8 14.21 -14.90 29.32
CA GLU A 8 14.60 -15.23 27.96
C GLU A 8 14.22 -14.19 26.88
N ALA A 9 14.87 -14.41 25.73
CA ALA A 9 14.37 -14.23 24.37
C ALA A 9 14.28 -12.80 23.79
N ARG A 10 15.13 -12.56 22.79
CA ARG A 10 14.65 -12.48 21.40
C ARG A 10 15.80 -12.66 20.39
N SER A 11 15.54 -13.60 19.50
CA SER A 11 16.27 -14.02 18.32
C SER A 11 16.58 -12.84 17.38
N ALA A 12 17.87 -12.56 17.21
CA ALA A 12 18.36 -11.68 16.16
C ALA A 12 18.46 -12.47 14.84
N SER A 13 17.52 -12.27 13.92
CA SER A 13 17.66 -12.71 12.54
C SER A 13 18.62 -11.78 11.78
N ARG A 14 19.92 -12.06 11.89
CA ARG A 14 20.95 -11.54 10.98
C ARG A 14 20.70 -12.09 9.57
N SER A 15 20.26 -11.27 8.62
CA SER A 15 20.35 -11.61 7.20
C SER A 15 21.82 -11.47 6.75
N ARG A 16 22.48 -12.60 6.49
CA ARG A 16 23.77 -12.64 5.82
C ARG A 16 23.53 -12.42 4.32
N ILE A 17 24.01 -11.30 3.80
CA ILE A 17 24.13 -11.07 2.35
C ILE A 17 25.34 -11.88 1.87
N SER A 18 25.09 -12.90 1.04
CA SER A 18 26.11 -13.65 0.32
C SER A 18 26.13 -13.18 -1.13
N THR A 19 27.10 -12.34 -1.50
CA THR A 19 27.40 -12.01 -2.88
C THR A 19 28.29 -13.10 -3.48
N ARG A 20 27.79 -13.83 -4.48
CA ARG A 20 28.65 -14.53 -5.45
C ARG A 20 28.54 -13.81 -6.78
N LEU A 21 29.64 -13.18 -7.19
CA LEU A 21 29.83 -12.75 -8.57
C LEU A 21 29.88 -13.99 -9.46
N SER A 22 29.05 -14.01 -10.51
CA SER A 22 29.26 -14.86 -11.67
C SER A 22 28.84 -14.08 -12.92
N ASN A 23 29.81 -13.90 -13.81
CA ASN A 23 29.69 -13.20 -15.08
C ASN A 23 28.81 -14.00 -16.05
N SER A 24 27.60 -13.52 -16.32
CA SER A 24 26.97 -13.63 -17.65
C SER A 24 25.75 -12.72 -17.71
N ALA A 25 25.76 -11.80 -18.67
CA ALA A 25 24.66 -10.90 -18.98
C ALA A 25 23.38 -11.68 -19.38
N ASN A 26 22.23 -11.02 -19.16
CA ASN A 26 20.87 -11.36 -19.60
C ASN A 26 20.01 -12.21 -18.66
N SER A 27 19.59 -11.64 -17.52
CA SER A 27 18.18 -11.68 -17.08
C SER A 27 18.00 -10.87 -15.80
N VAL A 28 17.31 -9.73 -15.87
CA VAL A 28 16.74 -9.10 -14.67
C VAL A 28 15.38 -9.76 -14.45
N ARG A 29 15.33 -10.75 -13.55
CA ARG A 29 14.06 -11.25 -13.02
C ARG A 29 13.56 -10.23 -12.00
N VAL A 30 12.44 -9.58 -12.33
CA VAL A 30 11.63 -8.79 -11.42
C VAL A 30 11.19 -9.71 -10.28
N GLY A 31 11.72 -9.47 -9.08
CA GLY A 31 11.27 -10.17 -7.88
C GLY A 31 9.88 -9.69 -7.53
N GLU A 32 8.90 -10.59 -7.64
CA GLU A 32 7.55 -10.40 -7.14
C GLU A 32 7.62 -10.07 -5.64
N SER A 33 7.38 -8.80 -5.30
CA SER A 33 7.12 -8.40 -3.93
C SER A 33 5.72 -8.88 -3.56
N ALA A 34 5.63 -10.14 -3.11
CA ALA A 34 4.45 -10.66 -2.46
C ALA A 34 4.22 -9.86 -1.18
N PHE A 35 3.12 -9.11 -1.16
CA PHE A 35 2.59 -8.43 0.01
C PHE A 35 2.11 -9.52 0.98
N SER A 36 2.93 -9.87 1.98
CA SER A 36 2.47 -10.73 3.05
C SER A 36 1.55 -9.92 3.95
N SER A 37 0.24 -10.09 3.80
CA SER A 37 -0.75 -9.75 4.83
C SER A 37 -0.60 -10.72 6.00
N GLN A 38 0.53 -10.66 6.71
CA GLN A 38 0.61 -11.16 8.07
C GLN A 38 -0.09 -10.10 8.92
N ASP A 39 -1.38 -10.31 9.22
CA ASP A 39 -2.06 -9.83 10.45
C ASP A 39 -3.58 -10.08 10.45
N TYR A 40 -4.04 -11.15 9.77
CA TYR A 40 -5.36 -11.74 10.05
C TYR A 40 -5.27 -13.27 10.07
N SER A 41 -4.66 -13.82 11.13
CA SER A 41 -4.97 -15.18 11.56
C SER A 41 -5.66 -15.10 12.92
N ALA A 42 -6.98 -15.19 12.91
CA ALA A 42 -7.74 -15.52 14.10
C ALA A 42 -7.30 -16.92 14.57
N SER A 43 -7.03 -17.01 15.86
CA SER A 43 -6.55 -18.14 16.63
C SER A 43 -7.51 -19.33 16.65
N HIS A 44 -6.96 -20.54 16.54
CA HIS A 44 -7.37 -21.70 17.34
C HIS A 44 -6.14 -22.61 17.55
N SER A 45 -5.37 -22.35 18.61
CA SER A 45 -4.48 -23.37 19.18
C SER A 45 -5.29 -24.19 20.16
N PHE A 46 -5.45 -25.48 19.92
CA PHE A 46 -5.91 -26.40 20.95
C PHE A 46 -4.73 -26.70 21.87
N ASP A 47 -4.83 -26.23 23.10
CA ASP A 47 -3.93 -26.59 24.19
C ASP A 47 -4.31 -28.02 24.63
N ALA A 48 -3.46 -29.00 24.34
CA ALA A 48 -3.63 -30.36 24.80
C ALA A 48 -2.78 -30.54 26.06
N GLU A 49 -3.29 -30.04 27.18
CA GLU A 49 -2.72 -30.30 28.50
C GLU A 49 -3.12 -31.73 28.96
N GLU A 50 -2.73 -32.76 28.21
CA GLU A 50 -2.93 -34.15 28.66
C GLU A 50 -1.86 -34.49 29.72
N THR A 51 -2.29 -34.59 30.98
CA THR A 51 -1.41 -35.03 32.06
C THR A 51 -1.20 -36.55 31.99
N VAL A 52 -0.01 -37.03 32.40
CA VAL A 52 0.37 -38.47 32.42
C VAL A 52 -0.65 -39.37 33.15
N ARG A 53 -1.46 -38.78 34.03
CA ARG A 53 -2.54 -39.46 34.75
C ARG A 53 -3.72 -39.85 33.84
N GLU A 54 -4.03 -39.05 32.82
CA GLU A 54 -5.04 -39.37 31.80
C GLU A 54 -4.57 -40.46 30.84
N ILE A 55 -3.28 -40.49 30.50
CA ILE A 55 -2.67 -41.54 29.66
C ILE A 55 -2.80 -42.92 30.34
N LEU A 56 -2.69 -42.98 31.66
CA LEU A 56 -2.82 -44.22 32.43
C LEU A 56 -4.27 -44.69 32.59
N PHE A 57 -5.25 -43.78 32.64
CA PHE A 57 -6.67 -44.14 32.61
C PHE A 57 -7.13 -44.57 31.21
N ARG A 58 -6.60 -43.96 30.15
CA ARG A 58 -6.92 -44.29 28.74
C ARG A 58 -6.51 -45.71 28.35
N ARG A 59 -5.48 -46.27 29.00
CA ARG A 59 -5.00 -47.64 28.75
C ARG A 59 -5.92 -48.72 29.31
N ARG A 60 -6.92 -48.37 30.13
CA ARG A 60 -7.83 -49.33 30.77
C ARG A 60 -9.05 -49.70 29.90
N ASN A 61 -9.40 -48.87 28.90
CA ASN A 61 -10.53 -49.07 28.01
C ASN A 61 -10.08 -49.33 26.56
N THR A 62 -9.28 -50.37 26.34
CA THR A 62 -8.76 -50.75 25.02
C THR A 62 -9.84 -51.24 24.04
N GLY A 63 -11.06 -51.54 24.49
CA GLY A 63 -12.16 -52.01 23.64
C GLY A 63 -12.81 -50.91 22.79
N GLU A 64 -13.01 -49.70 23.32
CA GLU A 64 -13.62 -48.58 22.58
C GLU A 64 -12.63 -47.90 21.62
N GLN A 65 -11.34 -48.09 21.86
CA GLN A 65 -10.28 -47.49 21.05
C GLN A 65 -10.10 -48.19 19.69
N GLU A 66 -10.37 -49.50 19.59
CA GLU A 66 -10.34 -50.21 18.31
C GLU A 66 -11.49 -49.80 17.39
N GLU A 67 -12.68 -49.54 17.92
CA GLU A 67 -13.81 -49.02 17.14
C GLU A 67 -13.56 -47.57 16.67
N GLY A 68 -13.03 -46.70 17.55
CA GLY A 68 -12.66 -45.32 17.21
C GLY A 68 -11.47 -45.21 16.24
N LEU A 69 -10.49 -46.10 16.32
CA LEU A 69 -9.38 -46.16 15.35
C LEU A 69 -9.82 -46.78 14.02
N SER A 70 -10.82 -47.68 14.02
CA SER A 70 -11.40 -48.23 12.79
C SER A 70 -12.22 -47.20 12.01
N SER A 71 -12.90 -46.27 12.72
CA SER A 71 -13.62 -45.15 12.09
C SER A 71 -12.65 -44.08 11.58
N PHE A 72 -11.54 -43.81 12.30
CA PHE A 72 -10.49 -42.89 11.83
C PHE A 72 -9.69 -43.43 10.64
N ARG A 73 -9.43 -44.76 10.57
CA ARG A 73 -8.87 -45.41 9.37
C ARG A 73 -9.85 -45.45 8.19
N ARG A 74 -11.17 -45.33 8.46
CA ARG A 74 -12.22 -45.26 7.44
C ARG A 74 -12.51 -43.85 6.97
N ASP A 75 -12.00 -42.81 7.64
CA ASP A 75 -12.01 -41.47 7.11
C ASP A 75 -11.03 -41.39 5.93
N ARG A 76 -11.56 -41.76 4.76
CA ARG A 76 -11.07 -41.41 3.43
C ARG A 76 -11.18 -39.90 3.24
N SER A 77 -10.63 -39.11 4.16
CA SER A 77 -10.46 -37.69 4.02
C SER A 77 -9.61 -37.45 2.77
N GLN A 78 -10.31 -36.99 1.73
CA GLN A 78 -9.78 -36.51 0.46
C GLN A 78 -8.98 -37.52 -0.36
N LYS A 79 -9.65 -38.58 -0.86
CA LYS A 79 -9.30 -39.06 -2.20
C LYS A 79 -9.79 -38.04 -3.23
N ALA A 80 -9.04 -36.97 -3.43
CA ALA A 80 -9.15 -36.17 -4.66
C ALA A 80 -8.72 -37.07 -5.82
N MET A 81 -9.61 -37.94 -6.27
CA MET A 81 -9.42 -38.65 -7.54
C MET A 81 -9.50 -37.60 -8.62
N PHE A 82 -8.32 -37.12 -9.06
CA PHE A 82 -8.16 -36.29 -10.25
C PHE A 82 -8.57 -37.09 -11.47
N ASN A 83 -9.88 -37.21 -11.68
CA ASN A 83 -10.45 -37.68 -12.92
C ASN A 83 -10.19 -36.59 -13.96
N SER A 84 -9.33 -36.89 -14.94
CA SER A 84 -8.93 -35.96 -16.00
C SER A 84 -10.13 -35.33 -16.70
N ARG A 85 -11.25 -36.05 -16.82
CA ARG A 85 -12.51 -35.52 -17.38
C ARG A 85 -13.17 -34.49 -16.46
N ARG A 86 -13.18 -34.72 -15.14
CA ARG A 86 -13.73 -33.75 -14.17
C ARG A 86 -12.85 -32.51 -14.09
N LEU A 87 -11.52 -32.68 -14.09
CA LEU A 87 -10.58 -31.57 -14.13
C LEU A 87 -10.73 -30.76 -15.43
N GLY A 88 -10.87 -31.42 -16.58
CA GLY A 88 -11.10 -30.76 -17.87
C GLY A 88 -12.38 -29.92 -17.88
N ILE A 89 -13.48 -30.44 -17.31
CA ILE A 89 -14.74 -29.69 -17.19
C ILE A 89 -14.58 -28.47 -16.27
N ILE A 90 -13.92 -28.63 -15.12
CA ILE A 90 -13.67 -27.52 -14.18
C ILE A 90 -12.82 -26.43 -14.84
N MET A 91 -11.74 -26.81 -15.55
CA MET A 91 -10.87 -25.85 -16.24
C MET A 91 -11.59 -25.15 -17.39
N LEU A 92 -12.49 -25.84 -18.10
CA LEU A 92 -13.29 -25.22 -19.16
C LEU A 92 -14.29 -24.20 -18.60
N ILE A 93 -14.95 -24.52 -17.48
CA ILE A 93 -15.85 -23.58 -16.79
C ILE A 93 -15.06 -22.35 -16.31
N LEU A 94 -13.91 -22.56 -15.66
CA LEU A 94 -13.04 -21.47 -15.23
C LEU A 94 -12.56 -20.60 -16.41
N GLY A 95 -12.22 -21.23 -17.54
CA GLY A 95 -11.83 -20.53 -18.76
C GLY A 95 -12.96 -19.66 -19.31
N LEU A 96 -14.19 -20.17 -19.35
CA LEU A 96 -15.37 -19.42 -19.79
C LEU A 96 -15.70 -18.26 -18.87
N ILE A 97 -15.64 -18.45 -17.54
CA ILE A 97 -15.88 -17.39 -16.55
C ILE A 97 -14.83 -16.30 -16.69
N ASN A 98 -13.55 -16.65 -16.71
CA ASN A 98 -12.47 -15.68 -16.84
C ASN A 98 -12.50 -14.94 -18.19
N GLY A 99 -12.79 -15.67 -19.28
CA GLY A 99 -12.93 -15.07 -20.62
C GLY A 99 -14.10 -14.10 -20.70
N GLY A 100 -15.26 -14.47 -20.13
CA GLY A 100 -16.43 -13.60 -20.03
C GLY A 100 -16.16 -12.35 -19.20
N LEU A 101 -15.50 -12.52 -18.04
CA LEU A 101 -15.12 -11.39 -17.19
C LEU A 101 -14.13 -10.45 -17.89
N PHE A 102 -13.12 -10.99 -18.58
CA PHE A 102 -12.17 -10.21 -19.35
C PHE A 102 -12.86 -9.40 -20.47
N ALA A 103 -13.75 -10.02 -21.23
CA ALA A 103 -14.52 -9.34 -22.27
C ALA A 103 -15.37 -8.20 -21.69
N LEU A 104 -16.05 -8.45 -20.56
CA LEU A 104 -16.83 -7.43 -19.85
C LEU A 104 -15.96 -6.25 -19.39
N LEU A 105 -14.80 -6.52 -18.78
CA LEU A 105 -13.87 -5.49 -18.33
C LEU A 105 -13.35 -4.64 -19.51
N GLN A 106 -13.06 -5.26 -20.65
CA GLN A 106 -12.59 -4.52 -21.83
C GLN A 106 -13.66 -3.60 -22.42
N VAL A 107 -14.93 -4.05 -22.47
CA VAL A 107 -16.04 -3.19 -22.88
C VAL A 107 -16.22 -2.03 -21.91
N ARG A 108 -16.16 -2.29 -20.60
CA ARG A 108 -16.26 -1.25 -19.57
C ARG A 108 -15.12 -0.24 -19.66
N ARG A 109 -13.89 -0.68 -19.87
CA ARG A 109 -12.72 0.21 -20.03
C ARG A 109 -12.91 1.21 -21.17
N LYS A 110 -13.42 0.75 -22.32
CA LYS A 110 -13.71 1.62 -23.48
C LYS A 110 -14.84 2.61 -23.25
N ALA A 111 -15.68 2.40 -22.23
CA ALA A 111 -16.81 3.25 -21.92
C ALA A 111 -16.44 4.51 -21.11
N TYR A 112 -15.20 4.60 -20.63
CA TYR A 112 -14.65 5.79 -19.99
C TYR A 112 -13.77 6.54 -20.99
N ALA A 113 -13.68 7.85 -20.78
CA ALA A 113 -12.76 8.70 -21.53
C ALA A 113 -11.68 9.21 -20.59
N GLU A 114 -10.45 9.10 -21.03
CA GLU A 114 -9.27 9.54 -20.29
C GLU A 114 -8.41 10.38 -21.22
N CYS A 115 -8.02 11.57 -20.76
CA CYS A 115 -7.14 12.47 -21.49
C CYS A 115 -5.85 12.65 -20.70
N THR A 116 -4.71 12.41 -21.36
CA THR A 116 -3.38 12.48 -20.75
C THR A 116 -2.56 13.54 -21.47
N VAL A 117 -1.94 14.42 -20.69
CA VAL A 117 -1.03 15.46 -21.18
C VAL A 117 0.29 15.32 -20.46
N ASP A 118 1.36 15.18 -21.22
CA ASP A 118 2.71 15.16 -20.70
C ASP A 118 3.17 16.61 -20.44
N VAL A 119 3.46 16.91 -19.16
CA VAL A 119 4.01 18.20 -18.74
C VAL A 119 5.53 18.05 -18.63
N PRO A 120 6.33 18.89 -19.32
CA PRO A 120 7.78 18.76 -19.28
C PRO A 120 8.37 19.26 -17.96
N ASP A 121 9.45 18.60 -17.49
CA ASP A 121 10.14 18.92 -16.22
C ASP A 121 10.65 20.36 -16.10
N ARG A 122 10.86 21.04 -17.23
CA ARG A 122 11.40 22.40 -17.26
C ARG A 122 10.54 23.31 -18.12
N LEU A 123 10.29 24.50 -17.60
CA LEU A 123 9.74 25.61 -18.37
C LEU A 123 10.72 26.00 -19.50
N GLN A 124 10.15 26.45 -20.62
CA GLN A 124 10.98 27.08 -21.64
C GLN A 124 11.52 28.41 -21.12
N ARG A 125 12.68 28.83 -21.63
CA ARG A 125 13.34 30.05 -21.17
C ARG A 125 12.45 31.26 -21.47
N GLY A 126 12.01 31.95 -20.42
CA GLY A 126 11.18 33.16 -20.51
C GLY A 126 9.70 32.94 -20.16
N ASP A 127 9.27 31.68 -20.00
CA ASP A 127 7.92 31.36 -19.54
C ASP A 127 7.86 31.28 -18.01
N ASP A 128 6.76 31.75 -17.45
CA ASP A 128 6.42 31.71 -16.03
C ASP A 128 5.52 30.51 -15.67
N LYS A 129 4.89 29.88 -16.66
CA LYS A 129 3.95 28.76 -16.50
C LYS A 129 3.91 27.85 -17.72
N TRP A 130 3.57 26.57 -17.50
CA TRP A 130 3.26 25.64 -18.58
C TRP A 130 1.84 25.89 -19.09
N VAL A 131 1.68 25.96 -20.41
CA VAL A 131 0.37 26.13 -21.06
C VAL A 131 0.16 25.00 -22.05
N HIS A 132 -0.86 24.19 -21.80
CA HIS A 132 -1.21 23.05 -22.65
C HIS A 132 -2.67 23.11 -23.07
N THR A 133 -2.93 22.79 -24.34
CA THR A 133 -4.28 22.64 -24.87
C THR A 133 -4.60 21.15 -24.97
N ILE A 134 -5.65 20.72 -24.28
CA ILE A 134 -6.12 19.33 -24.36
C ILE A 134 -6.90 19.17 -25.67
N THR A 135 -6.40 18.31 -26.55
CA THR A 135 -7.05 17.98 -27.83
C THR A 135 -7.56 16.54 -27.84
N THR A 136 -8.35 16.18 -28.86
CA THR A 136 -8.84 14.80 -29.02
C THR A 136 -7.73 13.76 -29.19
N GLN A 137 -6.53 14.18 -29.61
CA GLN A 137 -5.36 13.29 -29.73
C GLN A 137 -4.79 12.90 -28.37
N ASN A 138 -5.02 13.71 -27.34
CA ASN A 138 -4.61 13.43 -25.97
C ASN A 138 -5.55 12.46 -25.26
N CYS A 139 -6.68 12.10 -25.89
CA CYS A 139 -7.76 11.37 -25.25
C CYS A 139 -7.95 9.97 -25.84
N SER A 140 -8.32 9.02 -24.98
CA SER A 140 -8.73 7.67 -25.36
C SER A 140 -10.15 7.37 -24.86
N GLY A 141 -10.86 6.45 -25.53
CA GLY A 141 -12.21 6.04 -25.15
C GLY A 141 -13.33 6.89 -25.76
N ASP A 142 -14.47 6.99 -25.06
CA ASP A 142 -15.68 7.67 -25.56
C ASP A 142 -15.68 9.19 -25.26
N ILE A 143 -15.04 9.97 -26.14
CA ILE A 143 -14.94 11.43 -26.02
C ILE A 143 -16.32 12.13 -25.99
N LYS A 144 -17.34 11.57 -26.66
CA LYS A 144 -18.69 12.17 -26.63
C LYS A 144 -19.30 12.07 -25.25
N ARG A 145 -18.96 11.01 -24.50
CA ARG A 145 -19.37 10.86 -23.10
C ARG A 145 -18.60 11.80 -22.17
N PHE A 146 -17.32 12.05 -22.46
CA PHE A 146 -16.53 13.06 -21.73
C PHE A 146 -17.19 14.44 -21.76
N GLN A 147 -17.63 14.88 -22.95
CA GLN A 147 -18.32 16.17 -23.13
C GLN A 147 -19.65 16.28 -22.35
N LYS A 148 -20.26 15.15 -21.99
CA LYS A 148 -21.52 15.07 -21.24
C LYS A 148 -21.31 14.63 -19.79
N ALA A 149 -20.06 14.53 -19.33
CA ALA A 149 -19.76 14.05 -18.00
C ALA A 149 -20.15 15.11 -16.97
N ASN A 150 -20.88 14.70 -15.93
CA ASN A 150 -21.24 15.58 -14.81
C ASN A 150 -20.08 15.79 -13.84
N LYS A 151 -19.08 14.90 -13.88
CA LYS A 151 -17.89 14.93 -13.02
C LYS A 151 -16.67 14.57 -13.83
N ILE A 152 -15.61 15.33 -13.64
CA ILE A 152 -14.29 15.09 -14.23
C ILE A 152 -13.32 14.99 -13.06
N TYR A 153 -12.55 13.91 -13.05
CA TYR A 153 -11.49 13.72 -12.07
C TYR A 153 -10.16 14.04 -12.72
N VAL A 154 -9.36 14.86 -12.05
CA VAL A 154 -8.03 15.26 -12.50
C VAL A 154 -7.01 14.57 -11.63
N TYR A 155 -6.09 13.86 -12.26
CA TYR A 155 -4.98 13.19 -11.60
C TYR A 155 -3.67 13.69 -12.19
N TYR A 156 -2.65 13.81 -11.36
CA TYR A 156 -1.28 13.98 -11.82
C TYR A 156 -0.55 12.65 -11.67
N SER A 157 0.42 12.40 -12.54
CA SER A 157 1.27 11.22 -12.51
C SER A 157 2.72 11.65 -12.59
N ILE A 158 3.52 11.19 -11.62
CA ILE A 158 4.95 11.50 -11.57
C ILE A 158 5.71 10.23 -11.94
N TYR A 159 6.46 10.29 -13.04
CA TYR A 159 7.28 9.19 -13.49
C TYR A 159 8.66 9.23 -12.83
N ASN A 160 9.26 8.06 -12.64
CA ASN A 160 10.59 7.90 -12.03
C ASN A 160 10.75 8.51 -10.63
N TYR A 161 9.65 8.83 -9.94
CA TYR A 161 9.71 9.18 -8.53
C TYR A 161 9.98 7.90 -7.72
N PRO A 162 11.12 7.80 -7.00
CA PRO A 162 11.48 6.60 -6.25
C PRO A 162 10.64 6.50 -4.97
N PHE A 163 9.34 6.28 -5.13
CA PHE A 163 8.42 6.08 -4.04
C PHE A 163 8.59 4.68 -3.48
N HIS A 164 9.52 4.53 -2.55
CA HIS A 164 9.61 3.31 -1.76
C HIS A 164 8.48 3.31 -0.73
N GLY A 165 7.70 2.22 -0.63
CA GLY A 165 6.64 2.12 0.38
C GLY A 165 7.13 2.38 1.82
N ALA A 166 8.42 2.10 2.11
CA ALA A 166 9.02 2.48 3.40
C ALA A 166 9.03 4.00 3.63
N ALA A 167 9.23 4.82 2.59
CA ALA A 167 9.16 6.27 2.69
C ALA A 167 7.74 6.76 3.01
N ALA A 168 6.74 6.09 2.46
CA ALA A 168 5.33 6.36 2.75
C ALA A 168 4.96 6.02 4.20
N PHE A 169 5.38 4.86 4.70
CA PHE A 169 4.85 4.30 5.95
C PHE A 169 5.77 4.39 7.17
N LYS A 170 7.08 4.61 6.98
CA LYS A 170 8.07 4.50 8.08
C LYS A 170 8.95 5.73 8.26
N LEU A 171 9.02 6.62 7.26
CA LEU A 171 9.90 7.79 7.30
C LEU A 171 9.17 9.09 7.66
N HIS A 172 8.10 9.00 8.45
CA HIS A 172 7.35 10.15 8.97
C HIS A 172 6.95 9.91 10.43
N SER A 173 6.54 10.96 11.14
CA SER A 173 6.07 10.85 12.52
C SER A 173 4.55 10.85 12.56
N LYS A 174 3.96 9.72 12.98
CA LYS A 174 2.50 9.60 13.16
C LYS A 174 1.96 10.63 14.15
N LYS A 175 2.69 10.91 15.23
CA LYS A 175 2.30 11.93 16.21
C LYS A 175 2.19 13.32 15.58
N GLN A 176 3.12 13.69 14.71
CA GLN A 176 3.07 14.97 14.01
C GLN A 176 1.84 15.07 13.10
N LEU A 177 1.53 14.00 12.34
CA LEU A 177 0.35 13.96 11.48
C LEU A 177 -0.96 14.01 12.28
N GLU A 178 -1.00 13.43 13.47
CA GLU A 178 -2.11 13.53 14.42
C GLU A 178 -2.20 14.89 15.14
N GLY A 179 -1.37 15.88 14.78
CA GLY A 179 -1.35 17.20 15.42
C GLY A 179 -0.78 17.21 16.85
N LYS A 180 -0.16 16.12 17.30
CA LYS A 180 0.37 15.97 18.66
C LYS A 180 1.82 16.43 18.74
N GLU A 181 2.19 16.93 19.92
CA GLU A 181 3.58 17.25 20.23
C GLU A 181 4.46 15.99 20.11
N SER A 182 5.60 16.15 19.44
CA SER A 182 6.51 15.04 19.10
C SER A 182 7.88 15.28 19.69
N THR A 183 8.48 14.25 20.28
CA THR A 183 9.82 14.32 20.86
C THR A 183 10.89 13.93 19.83
N LYS A 184 12.17 14.15 20.15
CA LYS A 184 13.30 13.72 19.30
C LYS A 184 13.26 12.23 18.94
N LYS A 185 12.77 11.37 19.85
CA LYS A 185 12.64 9.92 19.61
C LYS A 185 11.52 9.62 18.61
N ASP A 186 10.43 10.38 18.67
CA ASP A 186 9.26 10.20 17.80
C ASP A 186 9.54 10.60 16.34
N VAL A 187 10.53 11.47 16.11
CA VAL A 187 10.92 11.94 14.77
C VAL A 187 12.18 11.31 14.22
N HIS A 188 12.91 10.51 15.02
CA HIS A 188 14.11 9.81 14.55
C HIS A 188 13.88 8.96 13.28
N PRO A 189 12.73 8.26 13.10
CA PRO A 189 12.45 7.54 11.86
C PRO A 189 12.42 8.42 10.61
N CYS A 190 12.20 9.73 10.74
CA CYS A 190 12.14 10.66 9.62
C CYS A 190 13.52 11.10 9.10
N TYR A 191 14.61 10.51 9.60
CA TYR A 191 15.97 10.82 9.13
C TYR A 191 16.08 10.74 7.59
N PRO A 192 16.74 11.70 6.92
CA PRO A 192 17.48 12.83 7.49
C PRO A 192 16.61 14.04 7.87
N TYR A 193 15.37 14.14 7.41
CA TYR A 193 14.47 15.29 7.58
C TYR A 193 13.72 15.29 8.93
N HIS A 194 14.45 15.18 10.03
CA HIS A 194 13.87 15.07 11.37
C HIS A 194 14.21 16.27 12.28
N MET A 195 15.42 16.82 12.15
CA MET A 195 15.91 17.93 12.95
C MET A 195 16.80 18.86 12.13
N VAL A 196 16.84 20.13 12.52
CA VAL A 196 17.72 21.16 11.96
C VAL A 196 18.34 21.99 13.09
N SER A 197 19.59 22.41 12.93
CA SER A 197 20.25 23.33 13.87
C SER A 197 20.15 24.75 13.35
N ILE A 198 19.41 25.61 14.06
CA ILE A 198 19.29 27.04 13.74
C ILE A 198 19.73 27.86 14.94
N GLY A 199 20.78 28.67 14.77
CA GLY A 199 21.33 29.48 15.86
C GLY A 199 21.86 28.63 17.03
N GLY A 200 22.42 27.46 16.75
CA GLY A 200 22.95 26.53 17.75
C GLY A 200 21.90 25.77 18.57
N LYS A 201 20.61 25.95 18.26
CA LYS A 201 19.51 25.20 18.87
C LYS A 201 18.96 24.19 17.87
N GLU A 202 18.88 22.92 18.31
CA GLU A 202 18.21 21.88 17.54
C GLU A 202 16.69 22.08 17.60
N LYS A 203 16.07 22.18 16.43
CA LYS A 203 14.62 22.22 16.25
C LYS A 203 14.14 20.99 15.50
N ILE A 204 12.95 20.53 15.87
CA ILE A 204 12.27 19.45 15.15
C ILE A 204 11.63 20.04 13.90
N ILE A 205 11.79 19.34 12.78
CA ILE A 205 11.18 19.69 11.50
C ILE A 205 9.71 19.24 11.51
N TYR A 206 8.77 20.10 11.08
CA TYR A 206 7.35 19.77 11.01
C TYR A 206 6.73 20.14 9.65
N PRO A 207 6.08 19.20 8.94
CA PRO A 207 6.13 17.75 9.13
C PRO A 207 7.54 17.19 8.82
N CYS A 208 7.98 16.21 9.60
CA CYS A 208 9.23 15.50 9.36
C CYS A 208 9.10 14.51 8.19
N GLY A 209 10.22 14.21 7.55
CA GLY A 209 10.35 13.08 6.64
C GLY A 209 10.56 13.47 5.18
N PRO A 210 11.30 12.64 4.43
CA PRO A 210 11.66 12.94 3.05
C PRO A 210 10.42 13.09 2.15
N HIS A 211 9.40 12.26 2.32
CA HIS A 211 8.24 12.33 1.44
C HIS A 211 7.41 13.60 1.65
N MET A 212 7.25 14.03 2.90
CA MET A 212 6.51 15.25 3.23
C MET A 212 7.23 16.52 2.74
N TRP A 213 8.57 16.49 2.70
CA TRP A 213 9.39 17.59 2.19
C TRP A 213 9.48 17.66 0.67
N HIS A 214 9.31 16.52 0.00
CA HIS A 214 9.29 16.43 -1.47
C HIS A 214 7.86 16.27 -1.99
N LEU A 215 6.89 16.91 -1.32
CA LEU A 215 5.50 16.92 -1.74
C LEU A 215 5.38 17.66 -3.08
N TYR A 216 4.63 17.05 -3.99
CA TYR A 216 4.30 17.67 -5.27
C TYR A 216 3.49 18.96 -5.02
N SER A 217 3.95 20.08 -5.57
CA SER A 217 3.44 21.42 -5.25
C SER A 217 3.07 22.27 -6.48
N ASP A 218 3.03 21.67 -7.67
CA ASP A 218 2.56 22.38 -8.85
C ASP A 218 1.07 22.67 -8.74
N ASN A 219 0.68 23.85 -9.22
CA ASN A 219 -0.70 24.31 -9.19
C ASN A 219 -1.32 24.24 -10.59
N PHE A 220 -2.44 23.54 -10.70
CA PHE A 220 -3.16 23.40 -11.96
C PHE A 220 -4.34 24.38 -12.05
N LYS A 221 -4.52 24.96 -13.22
CA LYS A 221 -5.71 25.76 -13.57
C LYS A 221 -6.22 25.33 -14.93
N PHE A 222 -7.53 25.21 -15.05
CA PHE A 222 -8.18 24.80 -16.28
C PHE A 222 -9.05 25.95 -16.80
N SER A 223 -9.00 26.18 -18.11
CA SER A 223 -9.88 27.13 -18.79
C SER A 223 -10.41 26.49 -20.06
N THR A 224 -11.62 26.88 -20.45
CA THR A 224 -12.22 26.58 -21.76
C THR A 224 -11.72 27.51 -22.86
N GLU A 225 -11.09 28.62 -22.48
CA GLU A 225 -10.52 29.64 -23.38
C GLU A 225 -9.00 29.55 -23.41
N ASN A 226 -8.37 30.37 -24.28
CA ASN A 226 -6.92 30.45 -24.35
C ASN A 226 -6.34 30.90 -22.98
N PRO A 227 -5.47 30.11 -22.32
CA PRO A 227 -4.97 30.42 -20.97
C PRO A 227 -4.09 31.68 -20.87
N LYS A 228 -3.67 32.25 -22.00
CA LYS A 228 -2.95 33.52 -22.04
C LYS A 228 -3.87 34.73 -21.83
N ASP A 229 -5.12 34.61 -22.27
CA ASP A 229 -6.09 35.71 -22.30
C ASP A 229 -7.25 35.50 -21.31
N SER A 230 -7.41 34.25 -20.83
CA SER A 230 -8.51 33.86 -19.95
C SER A 230 -8.37 34.40 -18.53
N THR A 231 -9.39 35.11 -18.07
CA THR A 231 -9.57 35.51 -16.66
C THR A 231 -10.48 34.54 -15.91
N ILE A 232 -11.22 33.69 -16.63
CA ILE A 232 -12.16 32.73 -16.08
C ILE A 232 -11.49 31.35 -16.01
N TYR A 233 -11.47 30.76 -14.83
CA TYR A 233 -10.94 29.42 -14.62
C TYR A 233 -12.02 28.51 -14.05
N LEU A 234 -12.01 27.25 -14.48
CA LEU A 234 -12.88 26.22 -13.94
C LEU A 234 -12.50 26.02 -12.46
N ARG A 235 -13.51 26.05 -11.60
CA ARG A 235 -13.33 25.77 -10.17
C ARG A 235 -13.06 24.28 -9.99
N LEU A 236 -11.92 23.96 -9.39
CA LEU A 236 -11.61 22.63 -8.90
C LEU A 236 -12.16 22.50 -7.48
N ASP A 237 -12.69 21.32 -7.16
CA ASP A 237 -13.05 20.97 -5.79
C ASP A 237 -11.82 20.35 -5.11
N ASP A 238 -11.18 21.14 -4.25
CA ASP A 238 -9.99 20.79 -3.48
C ASP A 238 -10.31 20.39 -2.04
N SER A 239 -11.59 20.13 -1.74
CA SER A 239 -12.01 19.66 -0.43
C SER A 239 -11.40 18.30 -0.09
N PHE A 240 -10.96 18.14 1.16
CA PHE A 240 -10.34 16.91 1.65
C PHE A 240 -11.27 15.70 1.51
N GLU A 241 -12.58 15.91 1.67
CA GLU A 241 -13.62 14.89 1.54
C GLU A 241 -13.71 14.31 0.13
N THR A 242 -13.35 15.11 -0.88
CA THR A 242 -13.42 14.71 -2.29
C THR A 242 -12.10 14.09 -2.77
N LEU A 243 -10.98 14.51 -2.17
CA LEU A 243 -9.63 14.11 -2.58
C LEU A 243 -9.04 12.93 -1.80
N SER A 244 -9.54 12.64 -0.58
CA SER A 244 -8.95 11.62 0.30
C SER A 244 -9.97 10.58 0.76
N TYR A 245 -9.47 9.39 1.10
CA TYR A 245 -10.32 8.36 1.71
C TYR A 245 -10.66 8.72 3.16
N CYS A 246 -11.86 8.35 3.63
CA CYS A 246 -12.33 8.71 4.96
C CYS A 246 -11.42 8.30 6.11
N GLN A 247 -10.69 7.20 5.93
CA GLN A 247 -9.77 6.69 6.95
C GLN A 247 -8.49 7.52 7.05
N GLU A 248 -8.06 8.16 5.96
CA GLU A 248 -6.81 8.91 5.91
C GLU A 248 -6.94 10.27 6.62
N TYR A 249 -8.03 11.02 6.36
CA TYR A 249 -8.21 12.33 6.99
C TYR A 249 -8.60 12.24 8.47
N ALA A 250 -9.25 11.15 8.92
CA ALA A 250 -9.73 11.04 10.30
C ALA A 250 -8.58 11.07 11.33
N HIS A 251 -7.36 10.70 10.91
CA HIS A 251 -6.18 10.68 11.76
C HIS A 251 -5.27 11.91 11.55
N MET A 252 -5.55 12.75 10.57
CA MET A 252 -4.76 13.95 10.30
C MET A 252 -5.41 15.15 10.99
N GLN A 253 -4.65 15.85 11.83
CA GLN A 253 -5.14 17.01 12.58
C GLN A 253 -4.12 18.13 12.55
N ASN A 254 -4.63 19.36 12.53
CA ASN A 254 -3.78 20.54 12.68
C ASN A 254 -3.12 20.53 14.06
N PRO A 255 -1.83 20.87 14.16
CA PRO A 255 -1.14 20.95 15.43
C PRO A 255 -1.69 22.10 16.27
N GLU A 256 -1.63 21.97 17.59
CA GLU A 256 -1.93 23.11 18.48
C GLU A 256 -0.96 24.27 18.21
N ALA A 257 -1.45 25.52 18.31
CA ALA A 257 -0.66 26.72 18.00
C ALA A 257 0.68 26.83 18.77
N LYS A 258 0.78 26.19 19.94
CA LYS A 258 2.02 26.13 20.73
C LYS A 258 3.10 25.27 20.08
N VAL A 259 2.72 24.20 19.39
CA VAL A 259 3.63 23.26 18.72
C VAL A 259 4.31 23.93 17.53
N VAL A 260 3.56 24.73 16.75
CA VAL A 260 4.06 25.47 15.58
C VAL A 260 5.22 26.41 15.92
N ASN A 261 5.18 27.06 17.09
CA ASN A 261 6.22 28.01 17.51
C ASN A 261 7.54 27.33 17.91
N GLN A 262 7.53 26.03 18.20
CA GLN A 262 8.70 25.27 18.64
C GLN A 262 9.35 24.45 17.52
N THR A 263 8.62 24.21 16.44
CA THR A 263 9.07 23.50 15.26
C THR A 263 9.55 24.45 14.16
N LEU A 264 10.24 23.90 13.16
CA LEU A 264 10.47 24.59 11.89
C LEU A 264 9.46 24.15 10.84
#